data_AF-A0A7S4JIK4-F1
#
_entry.id   AF-A0A7S4JIK4-F1
#
_cell.length_a   1.000
_cell.length_b   1.000
_cell.length_c   1.000
_cell.angle_alpha   90.00
_cell.angle_beta   90.00
_cell.angle_gamma   90.00
#
_symmetry.space_group_name_H-M   'P 1'
#
loop_
_entity.id
_entity.type
_entity.pdbx_description
1 polymer ?
#
loop_
_entity_poly.entity_id
_entity_poly.type
_entity_poly.pdbx_seq_one_letter_code
_entity_poly.pdbx_strand_id
1 'polypeptide(L)'
;GETLCWYECTVQGGRAGSGLDVVQVTRAVEALGAGEILLNCIDNDGQNQGYDLPLTRSVRQAVSIPVIASSGAGSAAHFEEVFREAGVEAALAASIFHRNEVSIGEVKELLGERGVSVR
;
A
#
# COMPACT_ATOMS: atom_id res chain seq x y z
N GLY A 1 4.16 -9.33 -24.45
CA GLY A 1 2.97 -8.77 -23.79
C GLY A 1 3.12 -7.27 -23.72
N GLU A 2 2.04 -6.55 -23.41
CA GLU A 2 2.07 -5.10 -23.18
C GLU A 2 3.07 -4.74 -22.06
N THR A 3 3.74 -3.60 -22.20
CA THR A 3 4.85 -3.17 -21.33
C THR A 3 4.50 -1.98 -20.44
N LEU A 4 3.28 -1.46 -20.56
CA LEU A 4 2.79 -0.28 -19.86
C LEU A 4 1.43 -0.59 -19.24
N CYS A 5 1.22 -0.10 -18.03
CA CYS A 5 -0.06 -0.16 -17.34
C CYS A 5 -0.33 1.17 -16.62
N TRP A 6 -1.57 1.35 -16.21
CA TRP A 6 -2.03 2.41 -15.33
C TRP A 6 -3.12 1.83 -14.42
N TYR A 7 -3.41 2.51 -13.30
CA TYR A 7 -4.35 2.01 -12.31
C TYR A 7 -5.54 2.94 -12.22
N GLU A 8 -6.73 2.40 -12.47
CA GLU A 8 -7.97 3.16 -12.39
C GLU A 8 -8.43 3.31 -10.93
N CYS A 9 -8.70 4.54 -10.50
CA CYS A 9 -9.38 4.79 -9.24
C CYS A 9 -10.85 4.37 -9.33
N THR A 10 -11.38 3.83 -8.24
CA THR A 10 -12.79 3.49 -8.13
C THR A 10 -13.48 4.33 -7.05
N VAL A 11 -14.80 4.43 -7.16
CA VAL A 11 -15.68 5.11 -6.20
C VAL A 11 -16.81 4.16 -5.76
N GLN A 12 -17.63 4.60 -4.81
CA GLN A 12 -18.75 3.82 -4.26
C GLN A 12 -18.33 2.46 -3.66
N GLY A 13 -17.14 2.42 -3.04
CA GLY A 13 -16.59 1.20 -2.43
C GLY A 13 -16.16 0.15 -3.46
N GLY A 14 -15.43 0.58 -4.50
CA GLY A 14 -14.91 -0.34 -5.53
C GLY A 14 -15.89 -0.70 -6.64
N ARG A 15 -17.13 -0.22 -6.59
CA ARG A 15 -18.22 -0.67 -7.48
C ARG A 15 -18.34 0.10 -8.80
N ALA A 16 -17.72 1.28 -8.89
CA ALA A 16 -17.75 2.10 -10.10
C ALA A 16 -16.35 2.63 -10.41
N GLY A 17 -15.87 2.39 -11.63
CA GLY A 17 -14.66 3.00 -12.16
C GLY A 17 -14.85 4.51 -12.35
N SER A 18 -13.83 5.29 -12.02
CA SER A 18 -13.85 6.75 -12.17
C SER A 18 -13.33 7.22 -13.53
N GLY A 19 -12.66 6.35 -14.29
CA GLY A 19 -11.90 6.70 -15.48
C GLY A 19 -10.65 7.55 -15.21
N LEU A 20 -10.25 7.69 -13.94
CA LEU A 20 -9.10 8.49 -13.52
C LEU A 20 -7.95 7.60 -13.07
N ASP A 21 -6.74 7.96 -13.50
CA ASP A 21 -5.53 7.28 -13.09
C ASP A 21 -5.12 7.66 -11.66
N VAL A 22 -4.63 6.69 -10.89
CA VAL A 22 -4.24 6.86 -9.49
C VAL A 22 -3.14 7.90 -9.30
N VAL A 23 -2.18 8.01 -10.22
CA VAL A 23 -1.10 9.00 -10.14
C VAL A 23 -1.64 10.40 -10.38
N GLN A 24 -2.60 10.55 -11.29
CA GLN A 24 -3.30 11.82 -11.49
C GLN A 24 -4.11 12.25 -10.26
N VAL A 25 -4.86 11.32 -9.68
CA VAL A 25 -5.70 11.59 -8.50
C VAL A 25 -4.84 11.98 -7.29
N THR A 26 -3.79 11.21 -7.01
CA THR A 26 -2.92 11.41 -5.83
C THR A 26 -2.19 12.76 -5.88
N ARG A 27 -1.68 13.17 -7.06
CA ARG A 27 -1.12 14.51 -7.27
C ARG A 27 -2.15 15.63 -7.08
N ALA A 28 -3.36 15.43 -7.59
CA ALA A 28 -4.41 16.43 -7.47
C ALA A 28 -4.82 16.64 -6.00
N VAL A 29 -5.02 15.56 -5.24
CA VAL A 29 -5.41 15.68 -3.83
C VAL A 29 -4.29 16.25 -2.95
N GLU A 30 -3.03 15.94 -3.25
CA GLU A 30 -1.88 16.60 -2.61
C GLU A 30 -1.90 18.12 -2.86
N ALA A 31 -2.09 18.55 -4.12
CA ALA A 31 -2.18 19.96 -4.47
C ALA A 31 -3.39 20.67 -3.81
N LEU A 32 -4.44 19.93 -3.50
CA LEU A 32 -5.62 20.41 -2.77
C LEU A 32 -5.42 20.44 -1.24
N GLY A 33 -4.28 19.97 -0.74
CA GLY A 33 -3.92 20.03 0.68
C GLY A 33 -4.13 18.74 1.46
N ALA A 34 -4.27 17.58 0.80
CA ALA A 34 -4.20 16.30 1.49
C ALA A 34 -2.83 16.13 2.18
N GLY A 35 -2.84 15.61 3.41
CA GLY A 35 -1.63 15.42 4.21
C GLY A 35 -1.04 14.01 4.16
N GLU A 36 -1.78 13.03 3.66
CA GLU A 36 -1.38 11.61 3.58
C GLU A 36 -2.28 10.86 2.59
N ILE A 37 -1.75 9.82 1.95
CA ILE A 37 -2.49 8.91 1.06
C ILE A 37 -2.61 7.53 1.71
N LEU A 38 -3.85 7.07 1.93
CA LEU A 38 -4.11 5.66 2.22
C LEU A 38 -4.37 4.91 0.90
N LEU A 39 -3.38 4.14 0.46
CA LEU A 39 -3.40 3.47 -0.84
C LEU A 39 -3.85 2.02 -0.71
N ASN A 40 -5.11 1.76 -1.06
CA ASN A 40 -5.67 0.40 -1.12
C ASN A 40 -5.49 -0.18 -2.54
N CYS A 41 -5.21 -1.48 -2.63
CA CYS A 41 -5.25 -2.25 -3.88
C CYS A 41 -6.44 -3.20 -3.88
N ILE A 42 -7.36 -3.05 -4.84
CA ILE A 42 -8.55 -3.89 -4.96
C ILE A 42 -8.16 -5.32 -5.33
N ASP A 43 -7.23 -5.50 -6.26
CA ASP A 43 -6.83 -6.82 -6.78
C ASP A 43 -6.17 -7.68 -5.71
N ASN A 44 -5.42 -7.04 -4.79
CA ASN A 44 -4.72 -7.72 -3.71
C ASN A 44 -5.57 -7.84 -2.43
N ASP A 45 -6.75 -7.22 -2.36
CA ASP A 45 -7.53 -7.22 -1.13
C ASP A 45 -8.01 -8.64 -0.76
N GLY A 46 -7.77 -9.02 0.49
CA GLY A 46 -8.09 -10.37 1.01
C GLY A 46 -7.24 -11.52 0.46
N GLN A 47 -6.31 -11.28 -0.48
CA GLN A 47 -5.52 -12.36 -1.12
C GLN A 47 -4.38 -12.89 -0.25
N ASN A 48 -3.91 -12.10 0.72
CA ASN A 48 -2.75 -12.42 1.58
C ASN A 48 -1.45 -12.73 0.79
N GLN A 49 -1.29 -12.18 -0.43
CA GLN A 49 -0.15 -12.42 -1.34
C GLN A 49 0.87 -11.27 -1.38
N GLY A 50 0.74 -10.31 -0.47
CA GLY A 50 1.60 -9.13 -0.40
C GLY A 50 0.94 -7.88 -0.98
N TYR A 51 1.60 -6.74 -0.77
CA TYR A 51 1.17 -5.45 -1.29
C TYR A 51 1.45 -5.36 -2.80
N ASP A 52 0.68 -4.53 -3.50
CA ASP A 52 0.98 -4.22 -4.90
C ASP A 52 2.16 -3.24 -4.98
N LEU A 53 3.39 -3.77 -5.13
CA LEU A 53 4.60 -2.96 -5.17
C LEU A 53 4.66 -2.01 -6.38
N PRO A 54 4.31 -2.43 -7.62
CA PRO A 54 4.25 -1.51 -8.75
C PRO A 54 3.30 -0.32 -8.53
N LEU A 55 2.08 -0.57 -8.02
CA LEU A 55 1.13 0.48 -7.66
C LEU A 55 1.71 1.41 -6.59
N THR A 56 2.20 0.82 -5.50
CA THR A 56 2.73 1.56 -4.35
C THR A 56 3.91 2.44 -4.73
N ARG A 57 4.85 1.91 -5.52
CA ARG A 57 5.99 2.67 -6.07
C ARG A 57 5.52 3.82 -6.95
N SER A 58 4.55 3.57 -7.84
CA SER A 58 4.05 4.57 -8.78
C SER A 58 3.46 5.76 -8.05
N VAL A 59 2.66 5.51 -7.00
CA VAL A 59 2.09 6.58 -6.16
C VAL A 59 3.17 7.24 -5.30
N ARG A 60 4.04 6.46 -4.65
CA ARG A 60 5.11 7.03 -3.80
C ARG A 60 6.03 7.94 -4.58
N GLN A 61 6.36 7.62 -5.83
CA GLN A 61 7.18 8.47 -6.70
C GLN A 61 6.43 9.71 -7.22
N ALA A 62 5.10 9.70 -7.18
CA ALA A 62 4.26 10.76 -7.73
C ALA A 62 4.00 11.91 -6.75
N VAL A 63 4.05 11.66 -5.44
CA VAL A 63 3.70 12.62 -4.37
C VAL A 63 4.81 12.80 -3.34
N SER A 64 4.79 13.93 -2.64
CA SER A 64 5.72 14.26 -1.55
C SER A 64 5.17 13.96 -0.15
N ILE A 65 3.84 13.88 -0.01
CA ILE A 65 3.16 13.50 1.23
C ILE A 65 3.31 11.99 1.55
N PRO A 66 3.21 11.59 2.82
CA PRO A 66 3.26 10.19 3.23
C PRO A 66 2.24 9.30 2.51
N VAL A 67 2.65 8.06 2.23
CA VAL A 67 1.81 7.01 1.64
C VAL A 67 1.75 5.82 2.60
N ILE A 68 0.54 5.38 2.91
CA ILE A 68 0.26 4.14 3.64
C ILE A 68 -0.07 3.06 2.62
N ALA A 69 0.76 2.01 2.54
CA ALA A 69 0.43 0.83 1.74
C ALA A 69 -0.64 0.00 2.44
N SER A 70 -1.69 -0.41 1.73
CA SER A 70 -2.82 -1.16 2.28
C SER A 70 -3.29 -2.23 1.28
N SER A 71 -3.97 -3.25 1.81
CA SER A 71 -4.48 -4.44 1.11
C SER A 71 -3.39 -5.43 0.65
N GLY A 72 -3.60 -6.70 0.98
CA GLY A 72 -2.79 -7.83 0.46
C GLY A 72 -1.78 -8.46 1.41
N ALA A 73 -1.38 -7.80 2.51
CA ALA A 73 -0.45 -8.39 3.46
C ALA A 73 -0.94 -9.73 4.03
N GLY A 74 -0.12 -10.77 3.88
CA GLY A 74 -0.34 -12.13 4.39
C GLY A 74 0.68 -12.64 5.42
N SER A 75 1.77 -11.91 5.65
CA SER A 75 2.93 -12.36 6.43
C SER A 75 3.76 -11.15 6.87
N ALA A 76 4.62 -11.30 7.89
CA ALA A 76 5.54 -10.26 8.30
C ALA A 76 6.52 -9.85 7.18
N ALA A 77 6.91 -10.79 6.31
CA ALA A 77 7.82 -10.53 5.19
C ALA A 77 7.25 -9.51 4.17
N HIS A 78 5.92 -9.50 3.96
CA HIS A 78 5.29 -8.52 3.08
C HIS A 78 5.45 -7.08 3.58
N PHE A 79 5.55 -6.86 4.90
CA PHE A 79 5.84 -5.54 5.46
C PHE A 79 7.28 -5.12 5.18
N GLU A 80 8.24 -6.02 5.38
CA GLU A 80 9.64 -5.75 5.03
C GLU A 80 9.76 -5.39 3.55
N GLU A 81 9.12 -6.18 2.69
CA GLU A 81 9.12 -6.00 1.25
C GLU A 81 8.61 -4.61 0.87
N VAL A 82 7.43 -4.19 1.34
CA VAL A 82 6.88 -2.88 0.96
C VAL A 82 7.70 -1.71 1.50
N PHE A 83 8.26 -1.81 2.71
CA PHE A 83 9.13 -0.77 3.25
C PHE A 83 10.44 -0.64 2.46
N ARG A 84 11.07 -1.76 2.08
CA ARG A 84 12.33 -1.76 1.32
C ARG A 84 12.14 -1.40 -0.15
N GLU A 85 11.14 -1.99 -0.77
CA GLU A 85 10.95 -1.94 -2.22
C GLU A 85 10.22 -0.67 -2.65
N ALA A 86 9.22 -0.23 -1.88
CA ALA A 86 8.37 0.91 -2.25
C ALA A 86 8.65 2.19 -1.47
N GLY A 87 9.34 2.14 -0.32
CA GLY A 87 9.75 3.33 0.43
C GLY A 87 8.58 4.11 1.05
N VAL A 88 7.55 3.39 1.50
CA VAL A 88 6.37 3.97 2.18
C VAL A 88 6.64 4.29 3.64
N GLU A 89 5.93 5.29 4.16
CA GLU A 89 6.04 5.73 5.55
C GLU A 89 5.29 4.81 6.52
N ALA A 90 4.27 4.10 6.04
CA ALA A 90 3.52 3.14 6.83
C ALA A 90 2.92 2.01 5.98
N ALA A 91 2.60 0.91 6.64
CA ALA A 91 1.94 -0.26 6.07
C ALA A 91 0.78 -0.68 6.96
N LEU A 92 -0.39 -0.89 6.35
CA LEU A 92 -1.63 -1.27 7.00
C LEU A 92 -2.01 -2.69 6.58
N ALA A 93 -2.48 -3.48 7.54
CA ALA A 93 -3.13 -4.75 7.30
C ALA A 93 -4.28 -4.93 8.29
N ALA A 94 -5.30 -5.69 7.92
CA ALA A 94 -6.46 -5.93 8.78
C ALA A 94 -6.74 -7.42 8.98
N SER A 95 -6.88 -8.16 7.87
CA SER A 95 -7.26 -9.57 7.83
C SER A 95 -6.37 -10.47 8.69
N ILE A 96 -5.05 -10.37 8.52
CA ILE A 96 -4.06 -11.22 9.21
C ILE A 96 -4.01 -10.97 10.72
N PHE A 97 -4.26 -9.73 11.15
CA PHE A 97 -4.26 -9.39 12.58
C PHE A 97 -5.58 -9.82 13.23
N HIS A 98 -6.72 -9.62 12.57
CA HIS A 98 -8.02 -10.07 13.10
C HIS A 98 -8.11 -11.60 13.22
N ARG A 99 -7.46 -12.34 12.32
CA ARG A 99 -7.42 -13.81 12.36
C ARG A 99 -6.28 -14.37 13.24
N ASN A 100 -5.45 -13.52 13.85
CA ASN A 100 -4.26 -13.90 14.61
C ASN A 100 -3.30 -14.81 13.83
N GLU A 101 -3.24 -14.66 12.50
CA GLU A 101 -2.32 -15.41 11.64
C GLU A 101 -0.89 -14.88 11.75
N VAL A 102 -0.77 -13.57 11.94
CA VAL A 102 0.48 -12.84 12.15
C VAL A 102 0.22 -11.87 13.29
N SER A 103 1.14 -11.75 14.24
CA SER A 103 1.02 -10.75 15.30
C SER A 103 1.74 -9.44 14.93
N ILE A 104 1.31 -8.32 15.49
CA ILE A 104 2.06 -7.05 15.37
C ILE A 104 3.48 -7.19 15.94
N GLY A 105 3.64 -8.00 17.00
CA GLY A 105 4.95 -8.29 17.61
C GLY A 105 5.90 -8.97 16.62
N GLU A 106 5.42 -9.99 15.92
CA GLU A 106 6.18 -10.72 14.90
C GLU A 106 6.59 -9.80 13.74
N VAL A 107 5.69 -8.94 13.27
CA VAL A 107 6.02 -7.93 12.25
C VAL A 107 7.14 -7.00 12.74
N LYS A 108 7.01 -6.47 13.96
CA LYS A 108 8.00 -5.56 14.54
C LYS A 108 9.35 -6.24 14.77
N GLU A 109 9.35 -7.47 15.26
CA GLU A 109 10.56 -8.27 15.50
C GLU A 109 11.31 -8.47 14.18
N LEU A 110 10.63 -8.95 13.14
CA LEU A 110 11.22 -9.13 11.82
C LEU A 110 11.76 -7.80 11.26
N LEU A 111 10.98 -6.73 11.32
CA LEU A 111 11.40 -5.42 10.83
C LEU A 111 12.62 -4.89 11.59
N GLY A 112 12.66 -5.06 12.91
CA GLY A 112 13.78 -4.70 13.77
C GLY A 112 15.05 -5.47 13.44
N GLU A 113 14.96 -6.80 13.27
CA GLU A 113 16.09 -7.65 12.82
C GLU A 113 16.64 -7.23 11.45
N ARG A 114 15.78 -6.67 10.61
CA ARG A 114 16.09 -6.22 9.25
C ARG A 114 16.54 -4.74 9.18
N GLY A 115 16.64 -4.07 10.32
CA GLY A 115 17.12 -2.70 10.43
C GLY A 115 16.08 -1.63 10.07
N VAL A 116 14.80 -1.99 10.00
CA VAL A 116 13.68 -1.04 9.86
C VAL A 116 13.31 -0.56 11.25
N SER A 117 13.36 0.76 11.49
CA SER A 117 13.01 1.33 12.78
C SER A 117 11.52 1.14 13.07
N VAL A 118 11.22 0.43 14.15
CA VAL A 118 9.86 0.19 14.63
C VAL A 118 9.69 0.72 16.05
N ARG A 119 8.47 1.13 16.39
CA ARG A 119 8.08 1.62 17.73
C ARG A 119 7.33 0.57 18.51
#